data_AF-A0A126Z6R9-F1
#
_entry.id   AF-A0A126Z6R9-F1
#
_cell.length_a   1.000
_cell.length_b   1.000
_cell.length_c   1.000
_cell.angle_alpha   90.00
_cell.angle_beta   90.00
_cell.angle_gamma   90.00
#
_symmetry.space_group_name_H-M   'P 1'
#
loop_
_entity.id
_entity.type
_entity.pdbx_description
1 polymer ?
#
loop_
_entity_poly.entity_id
_entity_poly.type
_entity_poly.pdbx_seq_one_letter_code
_entity_poly.pdbx_strand_id
1 'polypeptide(L)'
;MRAGDVLRFFLELFAFFSLAFWGYMAWPFPLPGIFFTLGLPIFAIVIWGLFRSPKAVIKSDPVGRAIVEIAIMGAAVYTWFSLGYPVVGVVFGVLALVSGILNFRRENAS
;
A
#
# COMPACT_ATOMS: atom_id res chain seq x y z
N MET A 1 15.51 -9.42 -10.99
CA MET A 1 14.71 -8.88 -9.88
C MET A 1 15.16 -9.57 -8.60
N ARG A 2 15.51 -8.84 -7.54
CA ARG A 2 15.92 -9.46 -6.28
C ARG A 2 14.68 -9.85 -5.47
N ALA A 3 14.78 -10.86 -4.61
CA ALA A 3 13.64 -11.39 -3.84
C ALA A 3 12.90 -10.31 -3.00
N GLY A 4 13.62 -9.30 -2.50
CA GLY A 4 13.02 -8.19 -1.75
C GLY A 4 12.16 -7.25 -2.59
N ASP A 5 12.53 -7.03 -3.86
CA ASP A 5 11.75 -6.18 -4.78
C ASP A 5 10.44 -6.87 -5.16
N VAL A 6 10.51 -8.20 -5.35
CA VAL A 6 9.35 -9.04 -5.65
C VAL A 6 8.38 -9.05 -4.47
N LEU A 7 8.87 -9.28 -3.25
CA LEU A 7 8.04 -9.23 -2.04
C LEU A 7 7.33 -7.88 -1.90
N ARG A 8 8.06 -6.79 -2.12
CA ARG A 8 7.51 -5.44 -2.04
C ARG A 8 6.42 -5.19 -3.06
N PHE A 9 6.64 -5.60 -4.31
CA PHE A 9 5.63 -5.51 -5.36
C PHE A 9 4.34 -6.28 -5.00
N PHE A 10 4.47 -7.49 -4.44
CA PHE A 10 3.31 -8.25 -3.98
C PHE A 10 2.57 -7.57 -2.83
N LEU A 11 3.29 -6.97 -1.87
CA LEU A 11 2.68 -6.22 -0.78
C LEU A 11 1.94 -4.97 -1.29
N GLU A 12 2.51 -4.25 -2.25
CA GLU A 12 1.88 -3.09 -2.89
C GLU A 12 0.60 -3.50 -3.64
N LEU A 13 0.66 -4.58 -4.42
CA LEU A 13 -0.49 -5.12 -5.13
C LEU A 13 -1.61 -5.55 -4.16
N PHE A 14 -1.25 -6.22 -3.07
CA PHE A 14 -2.19 -6.62 -2.04
C PHE A 14 -2.80 -5.41 -1.33
N ALA A 15 -2.03 -4.34 -1.11
CA ALA A 15 -2.54 -3.11 -0.51
C ALA A 15 -3.64 -2.47 -1.38
N PHE A 16 -3.40 -2.34 -2.69
CA PHE A 16 -4.40 -1.80 -3.62
C PHE A 16 -5.65 -2.67 -3.69
N PHE A 17 -5.48 -4.00 -3.72
CA PHE A 17 -6.60 -4.94 -3.64
C PHE A 17 -7.40 -4.77 -2.34
N SER A 18 -6.70 -4.63 -1.21
CA SER A 18 -7.33 -4.46 0.10
C SER A 18 -8.17 -3.17 0.18
N LEU A 19 -7.73 -2.09 -0.46
CA LEU A 19 -8.48 -0.84 -0.56
C LEU A 19 -9.74 -0.98 -1.43
N ALA A 20 -9.60 -1.64 -2.59
CA ALA A 20 -10.74 -1.91 -3.47
C ALA A 20 -11.79 -2.80 -2.77
N PHE A 21 -11.32 -3.87 -2.13
CA PHE A 21 -12.17 -4.82 -1.40
C PHE A 21 -12.87 -4.16 -0.22
N TRP A 22 -12.18 -3.29 0.50
CA TRP A 22 -12.79 -2.48 1.56
C TRP A 22 -13.89 -1.57 1.05
N GLY A 23 -13.65 -0.88 -0.08
CA GLY A 23 -14.67 -0.06 -0.72
C GLY A 23 -15.94 -0.84 -1.07
N TYR A 24 -15.78 -2.11 -1.46
CA TYR A 24 -16.89 -3.01 -1.78
C TYR A 24 -17.64 -3.51 -0.53
N MET A 25 -16.90 -3.89 0.52
CA MET A 25 -17.46 -4.51 1.72
C MET A 25 -17.98 -3.53 2.77
N ALA A 26 -17.34 -2.36 2.91
CA ALA A 26 -17.62 -1.42 3.99
C ALA A 26 -18.74 -0.42 3.66
N TRP A 27 -19.14 -0.29 2.40
CA TRP A 27 -20.04 0.76 1.94
C TRP A 27 -21.23 0.23 1.13
N PRO A 28 -22.43 0.82 1.28
CA PRO A 28 -23.62 0.38 0.54
C PRO A 28 -23.55 0.78 -0.94
N PHE A 29 -24.07 -0.10 -1.80
CA PHE A 29 -24.18 0.11 -3.25
C PHE A 29 -25.53 0.74 -3.62
N PRO A 30 -25.59 1.55 -4.71
CA PRO A 30 -24.52 1.84 -5.68
C PRO A 30 -23.58 2.97 -5.25
N LEU A 31 -24.06 3.98 -4.53
CA LEU A 31 -23.24 5.05 -3.95
C LEU A 31 -23.47 5.10 -2.44
N PRO A 32 -22.40 5.18 -1.63
CA PRO A 32 -21.02 5.53 -1.97
C PRO A 32 -20.08 4.34 -2.30
N GLY A 33 -20.57 3.09 -2.31
CA GLY A 33 -19.73 1.89 -2.52
C GLY A 33 -18.88 1.90 -3.80
N ILE A 34 -19.45 2.27 -4.96
CA ILE A 34 -18.69 2.36 -6.23
C ILE A 34 -17.54 3.36 -6.12
N PHE A 35 -17.78 4.51 -5.46
CA PHE A 35 -16.77 5.55 -5.30
C PHE A 35 -15.60 5.06 -4.45
N PHE A 36 -15.85 4.37 -3.34
CA PHE A 36 -14.75 3.85 -2.51
C PHE A 36 -14.07 2.62 -3.13
N THR A 37 -14.82 1.77 -3.83
CA THR A 37 -14.28 0.57 -4.49
C THR A 37 -13.26 0.93 -5.59
N LEU A 38 -13.52 1.99 -6.35
CA LEU A 38 -12.65 2.40 -7.46
C LEU A 38 -11.80 3.63 -7.11
N GLY A 39 -12.37 4.62 -6.45
CA GLY A 39 -11.72 5.89 -6.15
C GLY A 39 -10.51 5.74 -5.23
N LEU A 40 -10.62 4.94 -4.16
CA LEU A 40 -9.49 4.70 -3.24
C LEU A 40 -8.30 4.02 -3.91
N PRO A 41 -8.45 2.86 -4.58
CA PRO A 41 -7.31 2.22 -5.23
C PRO A 41 -6.75 3.08 -6.37
N ILE A 42 -7.58 3.76 -7.16
CA ILE A 42 -7.09 4.67 -8.21
C ILE A 42 -6.27 5.80 -7.59
N PHE A 43 -6.77 6.44 -6.54
CA PHE A 43 -6.04 7.50 -5.84
C PHE A 43 -4.72 7.00 -5.28
N ALA A 44 -4.71 5.84 -4.64
CA ALA A 44 -3.50 5.22 -4.11
C ALA A 44 -2.48 4.88 -5.22
N ILE A 45 -2.95 4.37 -6.37
CA ILE A 45 -2.11 4.08 -7.53
C ILE A 45 -1.51 5.35 -8.12
N VAL A 46 -2.28 6.44 -8.20
CA VAL A 46 -1.79 7.73 -8.72
C VAL A 46 -0.71 8.29 -7.80
N ILE A 47 -0.92 8.31 -6.49
CA ILE A 47 0.09 8.75 -5.52
C ILE A 47 1.34 7.86 -5.64
N TRP A 48 1.15 6.54 -5.66
CA TRP A 48 2.27 5.62 -5.84
C TRP A 48 3.02 5.87 -7.15
N GLY A 49 2.30 6.10 -8.25
CA GLY A 49 2.89 6.39 -9.56
C GLY A 49 3.68 7.70 -9.60
N LEU A 50 3.22 8.72 -8.86
CA LEU A 50 3.88 10.02 -8.79
C LEU A 50 5.22 9.97 -8.03
N PHE A 51 5.28 9.21 -6.93
CA PHE A 51 6.42 9.22 -6.01
C PHE A 51 7.32 7.97 -6.12
N ARG A 52 6.75 6.79 -6.37
CA ARG A 52 7.45 5.49 -6.30
C ARG A 52 7.75 4.85 -7.66
N SER A 53 7.08 5.25 -8.73
CA SER A 53 7.31 4.69 -10.07
C SER A 53 8.79 4.82 -10.49
N PRO A 54 9.34 3.85 -11.25
CA PRO A 54 10.65 4.00 -11.89
C PRO A 54 10.76 5.26 -12.77
N LYS A 55 9.61 5.77 -13.23
CA LYS A 55 9.46 7.04 -13.96
C LYS A 55 8.71 8.07 -13.12
N ALA A 56 8.91 8.08 -11.81
CA ALA A 56 8.28 9.05 -10.91
C ALA A 56 8.53 10.47 -11.41
N VAL A 57 7.44 11.20 -11.63
CA VAL A 57 7.48 12.59 -12.13
C VAL A 57 8.11 13.49 -11.06
N ILE A 58 7.88 13.18 -9.78
CA ILE A 58 8.45 13.88 -8.66
C ILE A 58 9.72 13.15 -8.22
N LYS A 59 10.87 13.82 -8.40
CA LYS A 59 12.14 13.38 -7.81
C LYS A 59 12.02 13.49 -6.29
N SER A 60 11.54 12.42 -5.68
CA SER A 60 11.31 12.35 -4.25
C SER A 60 12.49 11.68 -3.57
N ASP A 61 12.99 12.33 -2.53
CA ASP A 61 14.01 11.79 -1.66
C ASP A 61 13.55 10.45 -1.06
N PRO A 62 14.47 9.57 -0.62
CA PRO A 62 14.14 8.29 0.00
C PRO A 62 13.06 8.37 1.07
N VAL A 63 13.06 9.46 1.86
CA VAL A 63 12.06 9.75 2.90
C VAL A 63 10.66 9.93 2.32
N GLY A 64 10.50 10.70 1.24
CA GLY A 64 9.18 10.91 0.61
C GLY A 64 8.59 9.61 0.06
N ARG A 65 9.44 8.78 -0.53
CA ARG A 65 9.07 7.44 -1.01
C ARG A 65 8.63 6.52 0.14
N ALA A 66 9.32 6.58 1.29
CA ALA A 66 8.97 5.80 2.47
C ALA A 66 7.63 6.25 3.10
N ILE A 67 7.37 7.55 3.17
CA ILE A 67 6.10 8.08 3.72
C ILE A 67 4.90 7.57 2.91
N VAL A 68 4.97 7.66 1.58
CA VAL A 68 3.90 7.17 0.69
C VAL A 68 3.66 5.67 0.87
N GLU A 69 4.73 4.89 0.98
CA GLU A 69 4.61 3.45 1.21
C GLU A 69 3.95 3.16 2.56
N ILE A 70 4.41 3.80 3.64
CA ILE A 70 3.84 3.61 4.98
C ILE A 70 2.36 3.99 4.97
N ALA A 71 1.98 5.06 4.27
CA ALA A 71 0.58 5.48 4.14
C ALA A 71 -0.28 4.41 3.43
N ILE A 72 0.19 3.88 2.30
CA ILE A 72 -0.55 2.86 1.53
C ILE A 72 -0.64 1.54 2.31
N MET A 73 0.47 1.09 2.89
CA MET A 73 0.52 -0.15 3.67
C MET A 73 -0.33 -0.01 4.94
N GLY A 74 -0.22 1.12 5.65
CA GLY A 74 -1.01 1.42 6.85
C GLY A 74 -2.50 1.48 6.55
N ALA A 75 -2.90 2.07 5.42
CA ALA A 75 -4.28 2.09 4.98
C ALA A 75 -4.81 0.66 4.73
N ALA A 76 -4.03 -0.19 4.07
CA ALA A 76 -4.40 -1.59 3.87
C ALA A 76 -4.48 -2.38 5.18
N VAL A 77 -3.60 -2.14 6.16
CA VAL A 77 -3.75 -2.72 7.51
C VAL A 77 -5.09 -2.30 8.11
N TYR A 78 -5.39 -0.99 8.09
CA TYR A 78 -6.64 -0.44 8.63
C TYR A 78 -7.89 -1.05 7.98
N THR A 79 -7.87 -1.29 6.66
CA THR A 79 -9.02 -1.89 6.00
C THR A 79 -9.35 -3.27 6.55
N TRP A 80 -8.35 -4.13 6.78
CA TRP A 80 -8.59 -5.46 7.35
C TRP A 80 -9.09 -5.43 8.80
N PHE A 81 -8.60 -4.47 9.60
CA PHE A 81 -9.13 -4.26 10.96
C PHE A 81 -10.59 -3.82 10.94
N SER A 82 -10.94 -2.86 10.08
CA SER A 82 -12.33 -2.37 9.97
C SER A 82 -13.30 -3.40 9.39
N LEU A 83 -12.81 -4.37 8.60
CA LEU A 83 -13.61 -5.50 8.11
C LEU A 83 -13.78 -6.63 9.15
N GLY A 84 -13.18 -6.51 10.33
CA GLY A 84 -13.26 -7.53 11.39
C GLY A 84 -12.31 -8.71 11.21
N TYR A 85 -11.31 -8.60 10.33
CA TYR A 85 -10.28 -9.62 10.10
C TYR A 85 -8.89 -9.13 10.58
N PRO A 86 -8.70 -8.93 11.89
CA PRO A 86 -7.48 -8.33 12.43
C PRO A 86 -6.24 -9.19 12.18
N VAL A 87 -6.38 -10.52 12.12
CA VAL A 87 -5.27 -11.44 11.84
C VAL A 87 -4.65 -11.15 10.48
N VAL A 88 -5.45 -10.88 9.45
CA VAL A 88 -4.96 -10.53 8.11
C VAL A 88 -4.22 -9.19 8.14
N GLY A 89 -4.79 -8.20 8.83
CA GLY A 89 -4.16 -6.90 9.02
C GLY A 89 -2.81 -6.98 9.73
N VAL A 90 -2.71 -7.78 10.79
CA VAL A 90 -1.45 -7.97 11.53
C VAL A 90 -0.40 -8.70 10.68
N VAL A 91 -0.76 -9.80 10.03
CA VAL A 91 0.17 -10.55 9.17
C VAL A 91 0.71 -9.65 8.05
N PHE A 92 -0.18 -8.92 7.39
CA PHE A 92 0.21 -7.98 6.34
C PHE A 92 1.10 -6.86 6.89
N GLY A 93 0.74 -6.26 8.04
CA GLY A 93 1.52 -5.21 8.68
C GLY A 93 2.93 -5.67 9.06
N VAL A 94 3.09 -6.89 9.59
CA VAL A 94 4.40 -7.45 9.90
C VAL A 94 5.23 -7.64 8.63
N LEU A 95 4.65 -8.20 7.56
CA LEU A 95 5.35 -8.37 6.28
C LEU A 95 5.78 -7.03 5.68
N ALA A 96 4.91 -6.02 5.75
CA ALA A 96 5.20 -4.66 5.30
C ALA A 96 6.35 -4.03 6.10
N LEU A 97 6.36 -4.17 7.43
CA LEU A 97 7.44 -3.68 8.28
C LEU A 97 8.77 -4.36 7.97
N VAL A 98 8.79 -5.69 7.84
CA VAL A 98 10.01 -6.44 7.51
C VAL A 98 10.55 -6.00 6.15
N SER A 99 9.69 -5.88 5.13
CA SER A 99 10.07 -5.38 3.80
C SER A 99 10.62 -3.95 3.86
N GLY A 100 9.99 -3.06 4.63
CA GLY A 100 10.42 -1.68 4.83
C GLY A 100 11.81 -1.59 5.47
N ILE A 101 12.05 -2.33 6.56
CA ILE A 101 13.34 -2.37 7.26
C ILE A 101 14.45 -2.90 6.35
N LEU A 102 14.18 -3.97 5.59
CA LEU A 102 15.15 -4.56 4.66
C LEU A 102 15.56 -3.58 3.55
N ASN A 103 14.65 -2.74 3.09
CA ASN A 103 14.94 -1.73 2.07
C ASN A 103 15.64 -0.50 2.66
N PHE A 104 15.22 -0.02 3.84
CA PHE A 104 15.86 1.12 4.52
C PHE A 104 17.33 0.85 4.85
N ARG A 105 17.64 -0.36 5.35
CA ARG A 105 19.03 -0.75 5.62
C ARG A 105 19.92 -0.73 4.38
N ARG A 106 19.35 -0.95 3.19
CA ARG A 106 20.11 -0.96 1.93
C ARG A 106 20.36 0.44 1.41
N GLU A 107 19.38 1.33 1.52
CA GLU A 107 19.54 2.73 1.12
C GLU A 107 20.57 3.47 1.98
N ASN A 108 20.78 3.06 3.23
CA ASN A 108 21.79 3.66 4.12
C ASN A 108 23.17 2.97 4.05
N ALA A 109 23.32 1.87 3.32
CA ALA A 109 24.58 1.12 3.21
C ALA A 109 25.37 1.45 1.92
N SER A 110 24.87 2.36 1.09
CA SER A 110 25.49 2.88 -0.14
C SER A 110 25.87 4.33 0.03
#